data_AF-A0A0J5H0R1-F1
#
_entry.id   AF-A0A0J5H0R1-F1
#
_cell.length_a   1.000
_cell.length_b   1.000
_cell.length_c   1.000
_cell.angle_alpha   90.00
_cell.angle_beta   90.00
_cell.angle_gamma   90.00
#
_symmetry.space_group_name_H-M   'P 1'
#
loop_
_entity.id
_entity.type
_entity.pdbx_description
1 polymer ?
#
loop_
_entity_poly.entity_id
_entity_poly.type
_entity_poly.pdbx_seq_one_letter_code
_entity_poly.pdbx_strand_id
1 'polypeptide(L)'
;MKNKQAEIIKHMSPKELVYHLYLSQLAFFIIGLVLAFILFENFASFLKILEWNLIDFFVIGTLVGIAVVGMDLLLMKRIPKELFDDGGINEKMFQTRSVPHIFFLAFIISAAEEFLFRGVIQTHFGIWVASILFALLHIRYLHKWFLFLSVVLLSFLMGYLFEITGSLYVTIWTHFLIDVLLALKIRHDYIKRKTMIRAGVEKDE
;
A
#
# COMPACT_ATOMS: atom_id res chain seq x y z
N MET A 1 -11.93 -22.23 4.50
CA MET A 1 -12.92 -21.87 3.46
C MET A 1 -12.17 -21.17 2.34
N LYS A 2 -12.32 -21.57 1.08
CA LYS A 2 -11.69 -20.83 -0.04
C LYS A 2 -12.26 -19.41 -0.08
N ASN A 3 -11.39 -18.41 -0.14
CA ASN A 3 -11.80 -17.02 -0.24
C ASN A 3 -12.43 -16.77 -1.63
N LYS A 4 -13.76 -16.83 -1.72
CA LYS A 4 -14.53 -16.63 -2.96
C LYS A 4 -14.14 -15.34 -3.69
N GLN A 5 -13.77 -14.30 -2.96
CA GLN A 5 -13.34 -13.03 -3.54
C GLN A 5 -11.98 -13.14 -4.24
N ALA A 6 -11.02 -13.87 -3.66
CA ALA A 6 -9.73 -14.10 -4.28
C ALA A 6 -9.85 -14.90 -5.60
N GLU A 7 -10.79 -15.84 -5.68
CA GLU A 7 -11.10 -16.55 -6.93
C GLU A 7 -11.71 -15.61 -7.98
N ILE A 8 -12.66 -14.74 -7.60
CA ILE A 8 -13.26 -13.75 -8.54
C ILE A 8 -12.19 -12.79 -9.08
N ILE A 9 -11.34 -12.23 -8.21
CA ILE A 9 -10.28 -11.29 -8.59
C ILE A 9 -9.28 -11.95 -9.56
N LYS A 10 -9.00 -13.25 -9.39
CA LYS A 10 -8.10 -13.99 -10.29
C LYS A 10 -8.59 -14.00 -11.74
N HIS A 11 -9.91 -14.00 -11.95
CA HIS A 11 -10.53 -14.00 -13.28
C HIS A 11 -10.71 -12.60 -13.88
N MET A 12 -10.47 -11.52 -13.13
CA MET A 12 -10.52 -10.16 -13.64
C MET A 12 -9.38 -9.87 -14.62
N SER A 13 -9.67 -9.06 -15.63
CA SER A 13 -8.67 -8.45 -16.49
C SER A 13 -7.86 -7.39 -15.73
N PRO A 14 -6.62 -7.07 -16.18
CA PRO A 14 -5.83 -6.01 -15.57
C PRO A 14 -6.52 -4.63 -15.52
N LYS A 15 -7.47 -4.36 -16.43
CA LYS A 15 -8.22 -3.09 -16.44
C LYS A 15 -9.30 -3.06 -15.35
N GLU A 16 -10.01 -4.18 -15.17
CA GLU A 16 -11.02 -4.31 -14.11
C GLU A 16 -10.39 -4.23 -12.71
N LEU A 17 -9.20 -4.83 -12.52
CA LEU A 17 -8.46 -4.71 -11.26
C LEU A 17 -8.19 -3.25 -10.89
N VAL A 18 -7.67 -2.47 -11.84
CA VAL A 18 -7.36 -1.05 -11.63
C VAL A 18 -8.63 -0.24 -11.40
N TYR A 19 -9.72 -0.57 -12.10
CA TYR A 19 -11.02 0.08 -11.88
C TYR A 19 -11.53 -0.15 -10.45
N HIS A 20 -11.53 -1.39 -9.98
CA HIS A 20 -11.93 -1.72 -8.61
C HIS A 20 -11.01 -1.10 -7.57
N LEU A 21 -9.71 -1.02 -7.86
CA LEU A 21 -8.76 -0.29 -7.03
C LEU A 21 -9.18 1.18 -6.91
N TYR A 22 -9.39 1.91 -8.02
CA TYR A 22 -9.85 3.30 -7.96
C TYR A 22 -11.16 3.46 -7.19
N LEU A 23 -12.11 2.54 -7.38
CA LEU A 23 -13.37 2.57 -6.66
C LEU A 23 -13.17 2.40 -5.15
N SER A 24 -12.29 1.48 -4.73
CA SER A 24 -11.96 1.31 -3.32
C SER A 24 -11.28 2.53 -2.72
N GLN A 25 -10.34 3.15 -3.44
CA GLN A 25 -9.64 4.36 -2.96
C GLN A 25 -10.57 5.56 -2.90
N LEU A 26 -11.49 5.71 -3.86
CA LEU A 26 -12.55 6.71 -3.78
C LEU A 26 -13.46 6.49 -2.59
N ALA A 27 -13.85 5.24 -2.32
CA ALA A 27 -14.67 4.90 -1.15
C ALA A 27 -13.95 5.23 0.16
N PHE A 28 -12.67 4.86 0.30
CA PHE A 28 -11.87 5.20 1.48
C PHE A 28 -11.75 6.71 1.67
N PHE A 29 -11.49 7.46 0.61
CA PHE A 29 -11.42 8.90 0.67
C PHE A 29 -12.75 9.54 1.09
N ILE A 30 -13.88 9.11 0.51
CA ILE A 30 -15.21 9.60 0.88
C ILE A 30 -15.54 9.26 2.33
N ILE A 31 -15.28 8.03 2.78
CA ILE A 31 -15.48 7.62 4.18
C ILE A 31 -14.62 8.50 5.08
N GLY A 32 -13.35 8.73 4.71
CA GLY A 32 -12.45 9.61 5.44
C GLY A 32 -13.00 11.03 5.55
N LEU A 33 -13.54 11.60 4.46
CA LEU A 33 -14.13 12.94 4.47
C LEU A 33 -15.36 13.02 5.38
N VAL A 34 -16.26 12.05 5.29
CA VAL A 34 -17.47 11.98 6.12
C VAL A 34 -17.10 11.84 7.59
N LEU A 35 -16.18 10.93 7.92
CA LEU A 35 -15.72 10.75 9.30
C LEU A 35 -14.95 11.97 9.81
N ALA A 36 -14.11 12.59 8.98
CA ALA A 36 -13.41 13.80 9.36
C ALA A 36 -14.39 14.94 9.70
N PHE A 37 -15.44 15.11 8.90
CA PHE A 37 -16.49 16.09 9.15
C PHE A 37 -17.27 15.84 10.45
N ILE A 38 -17.47 14.57 10.83
CA ILE A 38 -18.22 14.19 12.04
C ILE A 38 -17.34 14.25 13.30
N LEU A 39 -16.08 13.81 13.20
CA LEU A 39 -15.23 13.56 14.36
C LEU A 39 -14.34 14.74 14.75
N PHE A 40 -13.91 15.58 13.78
CA PHE A 40 -13.11 16.76 14.11
C PHE A 40 -14.01 17.89 14.59
N GLU A 41 -13.73 18.40 15.80
CA GLU A 41 -14.50 19.51 16.40
C GLU A 41 -14.41 20.81 15.61
N ASN A 42 -13.27 21.06 14.95
CA ASN A 42 -13.03 22.27 14.17
C ASN A 42 -11.99 22.04 13.07
N PHE A 43 -12.00 22.94 12.09
CA PHE A 43 -11.08 22.88 10.94
C PHE A 43 -9.60 23.08 11.36
N ALA A 44 -9.32 23.79 12.45
CA ALA A 44 -7.94 23.99 12.91
C ALA A 44 -7.31 22.68 13.42
N SER A 45 -8.06 21.84 14.15
CA SER A 45 -7.62 20.51 14.57
C SER A 45 -7.33 19.61 13.36
N PHE A 46 -8.10 19.75 12.29
CA PHE A 46 -7.83 19.07 11.02
C PHE A 46 -6.57 19.58 10.32
N LEU A 47 -6.32 20.89 10.32
CA LEU A 47 -5.10 21.44 9.72
C LEU A 47 -3.82 21.02 10.47
N LYS A 48 -3.89 20.74 11.76
CA LYS A 48 -2.73 20.27 12.55
C LYS A 48 -2.15 18.96 12.02
N ILE A 49 -2.99 18.00 11.64
CA ILE A 49 -2.50 16.73 11.07
C ILE A 49 -1.90 16.90 9.66
N LEU A 50 -2.19 18.04 9.01
CA LEU A 50 -1.63 18.45 7.72
C LEU A 50 -0.43 19.38 7.91
N GLU A 51 0.16 19.48 9.11
CA GLU A 51 1.37 20.26 9.29
C GLU A 51 2.52 19.66 8.48
N TRP A 52 3.20 20.53 7.75
CA TRP A 52 4.29 20.17 6.86
C TRP A 52 5.62 20.55 7.50
N ASN A 53 6.38 19.55 7.93
CA ASN A 53 7.79 19.69 8.25
C ASN A 53 8.64 19.03 7.16
N LEU A 54 9.45 19.83 6.44
CA LEU A 54 10.27 19.34 5.32
C LEU A 54 11.31 18.29 5.74
N ILE A 55 11.84 18.39 6.97
CA ILE A 55 12.85 17.44 7.49
C ILE A 55 12.18 16.09 7.75
N ASP A 56 11.07 16.09 8.47
CA ASP A 56 10.35 14.85 8.80
C ASP A 56 9.82 14.19 7.52
N PHE A 57 9.30 14.99 6.60
CA PHE A 57 8.76 14.53 5.32
C PHE A 57 9.80 13.83 4.45
N PHE A 58 10.91 14.52 4.12
CA PHE A 58 11.89 13.96 3.17
C PHE A 58 12.92 13.05 3.82
N VAL A 59 13.33 13.30 5.07
CA VAL A 59 14.39 12.51 5.72
C VAL A 59 13.79 11.28 6.38
N ILE A 60 12.86 11.45 7.31
CA ILE A 60 12.30 10.32 8.07
C ILE A 60 11.47 9.44 7.14
N GLY A 61 10.55 10.03 6.36
CA GLY A 61 9.69 9.25 5.47
C GLY A 61 10.47 8.45 4.42
N THR A 62 11.48 9.06 3.79
CA THR A 62 12.34 8.34 2.83
C THR A 62 13.18 7.27 3.51
N LEU A 63 13.79 7.55 4.67
CA LEU A 63 14.61 6.58 5.39
C LEU A 63 13.78 5.34 5.76
N VAL A 64 12.59 5.55 6.32
CA VAL A 64 11.68 4.46 6.70
C VAL A 64 11.20 3.71 5.46
N GLY A 65 10.77 4.41 4.41
CA GLY A 65 10.31 3.78 3.17
C GLY A 65 11.38 2.91 2.51
N ILE A 66 12.62 3.42 2.41
CA ILE A 66 13.75 2.65 1.87
C ILE A 66 14.12 1.47 2.78
N ALA A 67 14.08 1.64 4.10
CA ALA A 67 14.35 0.54 5.03
C ALA A 67 13.31 -0.58 4.89
N VAL A 68 12.02 -0.25 4.78
CA VAL A 68 10.93 -1.22 4.58
C VAL A 68 11.11 -1.94 3.24
N VAL A 69 11.33 -1.22 2.14
CA VAL A 69 11.55 -1.83 0.83
C VAL A 69 12.79 -2.72 0.86
N GLY A 70 13.90 -2.26 1.45
CA GLY A 70 15.12 -3.05 1.58
C GLY A 70 14.90 -4.35 2.36
N MET A 71 14.13 -4.29 3.45
CA MET A 71 13.72 -5.47 4.21
C MET A 71 12.86 -6.41 3.35
N ASP A 72 11.87 -5.89 2.64
CA ASP A 72 10.97 -6.69 1.80
C ASP A 72 11.73 -7.40 0.67
N LEU A 73 12.66 -6.70 0.02
CA LEU A 73 13.58 -7.28 -0.98
C LEU A 73 14.49 -8.38 -0.39
N LEU A 74 14.99 -8.18 0.82
CA LEU A 74 15.80 -9.16 1.52
C LEU A 74 15.00 -10.42 1.84
N LEU A 75 13.76 -10.25 2.32
CA LEU A 75 12.85 -11.35 2.61
C LEU A 75 12.47 -12.11 1.33
N MET A 76 12.16 -11.42 0.23
CA MET A 76 11.90 -12.04 -1.08
C MET A 76 13.07 -12.89 -1.59
N LYS A 77 14.31 -12.58 -1.18
CA LYS A 77 15.51 -13.37 -1.53
C LYS A 77 15.71 -14.60 -0.63
N ARG A 78 15.28 -14.54 0.63
CA ARG A 78 15.57 -15.57 1.65
C ARG A 78 14.41 -16.53 1.91
N ILE A 79 13.18 -16.09 1.66
CA ILE A 79 11.95 -16.80 1.99
C ILE A 79 11.34 -17.42 0.72
N PRO A 80 10.67 -18.58 0.82
CA PRO A 80 9.96 -19.19 -0.30
C PRO A 80 8.98 -18.22 -0.97
N LYS A 81 8.96 -18.21 -2.32
CA LYS A 81 8.15 -17.30 -3.14
C LYS A 81 6.64 -17.47 -2.88
N GLU A 82 6.23 -18.67 -2.48
CA GLU A 82 4.85 -19.05 -2.19
C GLU A 82 4.27 -18.27 -1.00
N LEU A 83 5.13 -17.78 -0.09
CA LEU A 83 4.71 -16.95 1.04
C LEU A 83 4.42 -15.50 0.64
N PHE A 84 5.07 -15.01 -0.42
CA PHE A 84 4.80 -13.70 -1.02
C PHE A 84 3.69 -13.75 -2.09
N ASP A 85 3.31 -14.94 -2.54
CA ASP A 85 2.29 -15.12 -3.57
C ASP A 85 0.91 -14.67 -3.06
N ASP A 86 0.48 -13.57 -3.64
CA ASP A 86 -0.74 -12.86 -3.35
C ASP A 86 -1.91 -13.32 -4.27
N GLY A 87 -1.67 -14.35 -5.09
CA GLY A 87 -2.54 -14.85 -6.14
C GLY A 87 -2.19 -14.32 -7.54
N GLY A 88 -1.05 -13.67 -7.71
CA GLY A 88 -0.60 -13.04 -8.97
C GLY A 88 -1.29 -11.70 -9.25
N ILE A 89 -1.91 -11.08 -8.25
CA ILE A 89 -2.76 -9.91 -8.41
C ILE A 89 -1.91 -8.65 -8.53
N ASN A 90 -0.88 -8.49 -7.68
CA ASN A 90 0.05 -7.37 -7.79
C ASN A 90 0.83 -7.42 -9.12
N GLU A 91 1.26 -8.60 -9.55
CA GLU A 91 1.87 -8.80 -10.86
C GLU A 91 0.91 -8.38 -11.97
N LYS A 92 -0.31 -8.91 -11.98
CA LYS A 92 -1.32 -8.57 -13.00
C LYS A 92 -1.65 -7.07 -13.01
N MET A 93 -1.66 -6.43 -11.85
CA MET A 93 -1.95 -5.01 -11.67
C MET A 93 -0.86 -4.12 -12.27
N PHE A 94 0.41 -4.40 -11.99
CA PHE A 94 1.51 -3.48 -12.27
C PHE A 94 2.43 -3.87 -13.45
N GLN A 95 2.55 -5.16 -13.79
CA GLN A 95 3.57 -5.63 -14.74
C GLN A 95 3.53 -4.96 -16.12
N THR A 96 2.33 -4.62 -16.63
CA THR A 96 2.13 -4.00 -17.94
C THR A 96 1.86 -2.50 -17.87
N ARG A 97 1.89 -1.88 -16.68
CA ARG A 97 1.57 -0.47 -16.50
C ARG A 97 2.72 0.43 -16.91
N SER A 98 2.39 1.63 -17.36
CA SER A 98 3.40 2.65 -17.62
C SER A 98 3.95 3.17 -16.28
N VAL A 99 5.22 3.59 -16.28
CA VAL A 99 5.84 4.17 -15.09
C VAL A 99 5.03 5.36 -14.55
N PRO A 100 4.59 6.34 -15.35
CA PRO A 100 3.76 7.44 -14.85
C PRO A 100 2.46 6.97 -14.19
N HIS A 101 1.83 5.91 -14.72
CA HIS A 101 0.60 5.38 -14.14
C HIS A 101 0.85 4.68 -12.80
N ILE A 102 1.99 4.01 -12.63
CA ILE A 102 2.39 3.43 -11.34
C ILE A 102 2.52 4.53 -10.27
N PHE A 103 3.22 5.62 -10.58
CA PHE A 103 3.35 6.75 -9.68
C PHE A 103 1.99 7.34 -9.29
N PHE A 104 1.12 7.55 -10.28
CA PHE A 104 -0.22 8.08 -10.03
C PHE A 104 -1.08 7.14 -9.17
N LEU A 105 -1.05 5.84 -9.44
CA LEU A 105 -1.78 4.85 -8.65
C LEU A 105 -1.28 4.80 -7.20
N ALA A 106 0.02 4.66 -7.00
CA ALA A 106 0.62 4.61 -5.67
C ALA A 106 0.31 5.86 -4.86
N PHE A 107 0.30 7.05 -5.49
CA PHE A 107 -0.07 8.29 -4.80
C PHE A 107 -1.53 8.29 -4.36
N ILE A 108 -2.45 7.87 -5.24
CA ILE A 108 -3.88 7.80 -4.88
C ILE A 108 -4.14 6.80 -3.75
N ILE A 109 -3.51 5.63 -3.81
CA ILE A 109 -3.63 4.59 -2.77
C ILE A 109 -3.15 5.13 -1.43
N SER A 110 -1.88 5.55 -1.37
CA SER A 110 -1.28 6.06 -0.14
C SER A 110 -2.02 7.28 0.41
N ALA A 111 -2.43 8.23 -0.43
CA ALA A 111 -3.17 9.40 0.04
C ALA A 111 -4.54 9.03 0.63
N ALA A 112 -5.32 8.19 -0.05
CA ALA A 112 -6.66 7.82 0.42
C ALA A 112 -6.62 6.95 1.67
N GLU A 113 -5.73 5.96 1.71
CA GLU A 113 -5.60 5.06 2.84
C GLU A 113 -5.04 5.78 4.07
N GLU A 114 -3.91 6.48 3.96
CA GLU A 114 -3.33 7.16 5.12
C GLU A 114 -4.25 8.25 5.64
N PHE A 115 -4.97 8.97 4.77
CA PHE A 115 -5.99 9.92 5.19
C PHE A 115 -7.07 9.28 6.07
N LEU A 116 -7.66 8.17 5.63
CA LEU A 116 -8.69 7.48 6.41
C LEU A 116 -8.12 6.88 7.69
N PHE A 117 -7.04 6.10 7.61
CA PHE A 117 -6.56 5.31 8.73
C PHE A 117 -5.71 6.10 9.73
N ARG A 118 -4.81 6.96 9.27
CA ARG A 118 -3.98 7.80 10.16
C ARG A 118 -4.65 9.12 10.47
N GLY A 119 -5.00 9.85 9.41
CA GLY A 119 -5.56 11.18 9.53
C GLY A 119 -6.84 11.18 10.37
N VAL A 120 -7.74 10.22 10.15
CA VAL A 120 -9.04 10.20 10.82
C VAL A 120 -9.12 9.13 11.91
N ILE A 121 -9.04 7.83 11.56
CA ILE A 121 -9.33 6.76 12.52
C ILE A 121 -8.31 6.76 13.67
N GLN A 122 -7.01 6.85 13.38
CA GLN A 122 -5.99 6.83 14.42
C GLN A 122 -6.03 8.07 15.31
N THR A 123 -6.24 9.27 14.74
CA THR A 123 -6.38 10.51 15.51
C THR A 123 -7.48 10.43 16.57
N HIS A 124 -8.58 9.72 16.29
CA HIS A 124 -9.74 9.66 17.19
C HIS A 124 -9.84 8.38 18.02
N PHE A 125 -9.33 7.25 17.52
CA PHE A 125 -9.50 5.93 18.15
C PHE A 125 -8.17 5.23 18.48
N GLY A 126 -7.03 5.87 18.18
CA GLY A 126 -5.69 5.39 18.49
C GLY A 126 -5.14 4.34 17.51
N ILE A 127 -3.85 4.06 17.66
CA ILE A 127 -3.07 3.19 16.77
C ILE A 127 -3.63 1.77 16.65
N TRP A 128 -4.15 1.21 17.75
CA TRP A 128 -4.66 -0.17 17.77
C TRP A 128 -5.89 -0.33 16.88
N VAL A 129 -6.88 0.55 17.01
CA VAL A 129 -8.12 0.50 16.21
C VAL A 129 -7.80 0.71 14.74
N ALA A 130 -7.01 1.73 14.41
CA ALA A 130 -6.61 2.01 13.04
C ALA A 130 -5.87 0.83 12.39
N SER A 131 -4.90 0.24 13.10
CA SER A 131 -4.05 -0.82 12.54
C SER A 131 -4.79 -2.15 12.38
N ILE A 132 -5.68 -2.49 13.32
CA ILE A 132 -6.52 -3.69 13.22
C ILE A 132 -7.52 -3.56 12.07
N LEU A 133 -8.22 -2.42 11.97
CA LEU A 133 -9.18 -2.20 10.88
C LEU A 133 -8.48 -2.23 9.51
N PHE A 134 -7.32 -1.59 9.38
CA PHE A 134 -6.51 -1.64 8.17
C PHE A 134 -6.17 -3.08 7.77
N ALA A 135 -5.64 -3.87 8.71
CA ALA A 135 -5.28 -5.27 8.44
C ALA A 135 -6.49 -6.13 8.08
N LEU A 136 -7.65 -5.91 8.71
CA LEU A 136 -8.88 -6.64 8.40
C LEU A 136 -9.44 -6.32 7.01
N LEU A 137 -9.27 -5.08 6.54
CA LEU A 137 -9.67 -4.67 5.19
C LEU A 137 -8.78 -5.28 4.10
N HIS A 138 -7.60 -5.77 4.46
CA HIS A 138 -6.75 -6.62 3.61
C HIS A 138 -7.26 -8.07 3.58
N ILE A 139 -8.55 -8.25 3.30
CA ILE A 139 -9.29 -9.53 3.24
C ILE A 139 -8.60 -10.61 2.40
N ARG A 140 -7.88 -10.21 1.36
CA ARG A 140 -7.09 -11.08 0.50
C ARG A 140 -5.94 -11.75 1.24
N TYR A 141 -5.33 -11.04 2.17
CA TYR A 141 -4.19 -11.51 2.93
C TYR A 141 -4.60 -12.30 4.17
N LEU A 142 -5.84 -12.19 4.66
CA LEU A 142 -6.32 -12.93 5.84
C LEU A 142 -6.07 -14.45 5.78
N HIS A 143 -6.01 -15.03 4.58
CA HIS A 143 -5.75 -16.46 4.37
C HIS A 143 -4.28 -16.78 4.03
N LYS A 144 -3.41 -15.77 4.03
CA LYS A 144 -1.98 -15.82 3.70
C LYS A 144 -1.21 -15.26 4.90
N TRP A 145 -0.90 -16.13 5.87
CA TRP A 145 -0.39 -15.72 7.19
C TRP A 145 0.79 -14.74 7.12
N PHE A 146 1.72 -14.95 6.18
CA PHE A 146 2.91 -14.11 6.01
C PHE A 146 2.53 -12.72 5.50
N LEU A 147 1.76 -12.61 4.42
CA LEU A 147 1.26 -11.33 3.89
C LEU A 147 0.40 -10.58 4.91
N PHE A 148 -0.43 -11.31 5.67
CA PHE A 148 -1.23 -10.73 6.74
C PHE A 148 -0.35 -10.14 7.84
N LEU A 149 0.64 -10.90 8.32
CA LEU A 149 1.58 -10.42 9.32
C LEU A 149 2.35 -9.20 8.81
N SER A 150 2.82 -9.22 7.56
CA SER A 150 3.52 -8.08 6.95
C SER A 150 2.65 -6.82 6.93
N VAL A 151 1.37 -6.94 6.55
CA VAL A 151 0.44 -5.80 6.55
C VAL A 151 0.12 -5.31 7.96
N VAL A 152 -0.03 -6.21 8.94
CA VAL A 152 -0.22 -5.82 10.34
C VAL A 152 0.99 -5.02 10.82
N LEU A 153 2.21 -5.55 10.66
CA LEU A 153 3.44 -4.89 11.08
C LEU A 153 3.65 -3.56 10.38
N LEU A 154 3.40 -3.51 9.06
CA LEU A 154 3.48 -2.27 8.31
C LEU A 154 2.47 -1.25 8.83
N SER A 155 1.23 -1.66 9.10
CA SER A 155 0.21 -0.75 9.62
C SER A 155 0.57 -0.16 10.99
N PHE A 156 1.11 -0.97 11.90
CA PHE A 156 1.62 -0.47 13.18
C PHE A 156 2.84 0.45 12.99
N LEU A 157 3.74 0.15 12.06
CA LEU A 157 4.86 1.02 11.74
C LEU A 157 4.40 2.39 11.23
N MET A 158 3.47 2.43 10.27
CA MET A 158 2.90 3.67 9.75
C MET A 158 2.14 4.44 10.85
N GLY A 159 1.44 3.72 11.72
CA GLY A 159 0.78 4.31 12.88
C GLY A 159 1.76 4.94 13.87
N TYR A 160 2.82 4.23 14.23
CA TYR A 160 3.86 4.76 15.10
C TYR A 160 4.56 5.97 14.46
N LEU A 161 4.82 5.92 13.15
CA LEU A 161 5.39 7.03 12.40
C LEU A 161 4.50 8.27 12.46
N PHE A 162 3.18 8.10 12.37
CA PHE A 162 2.23 9.19 12.55
C PHE A 162 2.25 9.76 13.97
N GLU A 163 2.33 8.90 15.01
CA GLU A 163 2.36 9.36 16.41
C GLU A 163 3.60 10.20 16.72
N ILE A 164 4.78 9.82 16.22
CA ILE A 164 6.02 10.53 16.51
C ILE A 164 6.22 11.78 15.66
N THR A 165 5.67 11.83 14.45
CA THR A 165 5.84 12.98 13.54
C THR A 165 4.67 13.96 13.56
N GLY A 166 3.48 13.50 13.97
CA GLY A 166 2.25 14.30 13.92
C GLY A 166 1.80 14.68 12.50
N SER A 167 2.47 14.16 11.46
CA SER A 167 2.30 14.63 10.09
C SER A 167 1.78 13.52 9.18
N LEU A 168 0.60 13.75 8.61
CA LEU A 168 0.00 12.85 7.63
C LEU A 168 0.85 12.75 6.35
N TYR A 169 1.55 13.82 6.00
CA TYR A 169 2.39 13.82 4.80
C TYR A 169 3.55 12.84 4.91
N VAL A 170 4.13 12.67 6.12
CA VAL A 170 5.22 11.70 6.33
C VAL A 170 4.73 10.28 6.05
N THR A 171 3.53 9.93 6.53
CA THR A 171 2.99 8.58 6.30
C THR A 171 2.56 8.39 4.85
N ILE A 172 1.90 9.37 4.23
CA ILE A 172 1.56 9.33 2.79
C ILE A 172 2.83 9.11 1.96
N TRP A 173 3.90 9.88 2.20
CA TRP A 173 5.15 9.76 1.46
C TRP A 173 5.83 8.41 1.66
N THR A 174 5.88 7.93 2.90
CA THR A 174 6.47 6.62 3.22
C THR A 174 5.73 5.50 2.50
N HIS A 175 4.39 5.49 2.57
CA HIS A 175 3.55 4.50 1.91
C HIS A 175 3.69 4.59 0.39
N PHE A 176 3.62 5.81 -0.16
CA PHE A 176 3.84 6.08 -1.58
C PHE A 176 5.17 5.51 -2.08
N LEU A 177 6.26 5.75 -1.35
CA LEU A 177 7.58 5.24 -1.73
C LEU A 177 7.63 3.71 -1.74
N ILE A 178 7.05 3.07 -0.72
CA ILE A 178 6.98 1.61 -0.64
C ILE A 178 6.23 1.06 -1.85
N ASP A 179 5.03 1.58 -2.13
CA ASP A 179 4.18 1.15 -3.24
C ASP A 179 4.87 1.34 -4.60
N VAL A 180 5.43 2.53 -4.84
CA VAL A 180 6.10 2.83 -6.11
C VAL A 180 7.30 1.91 -6.31
N LEU A 181 8.16 1.75 -5.31
CA LEU A 181 9.39 0.97 -5.48
C LEU A 181 9.09 -0.51 -5.70
N LEU A 182 8.12 -1.08 -4.97
CA LEU A 182 7.72 -2.48 -5.16
C LEU A 182 6.99 -2.68 -6.51
N ALA A 183 6.12 -1.76 -6.92
CA ALA A 183 5.46 -1.82 -8.23
C ALA A 183 6.45 -1.67 -9.40
N LEU A 184 7.44 -0.79 -9.27
CA LEU A 184 8.52 -0.64 -10.25
C LEU A 184 9.37 -1.91 -10.35
N LYS A 185 9.66 -2.57 -9.22
CA LYS A 185 10.34 -3.88 -9.20
C LYS A 185 9.54 -4.92 -9.98
N ILE A 186 8.24 -5.04 -9.73
CA ILE A 186 7.34 -5.98 -10.45
C ILE A 186 7.43 -5.73 -11.96
N ARG A 187 7.31 -4.47 -12.38
CA ARG A 187 7.39 -4.08 -13.79
C ARG A 187 8.76 -4.39 -14.39
N HIS A 188 9.84 -4.10 -13.67
CA HIS A 188 11.21 -4.38 -14.10
C HIS A 188 11.43 -5.89 -14.30
N ASP A 189 11.02 -6.71 -13.33
CA ASP A 189 11.17 -8.16 -13.38
C ASP A 189 10.40 -8.77 -14.56
N TYR A 190 9.20 -8.25 -14.86
CA TYR A 190 8.43 -8.63 -16.05
C TYR A 190 9.15 -8.31 -17.37
N ILE A 191 9.69 -7.09 -17.51
CA ILE A 191 10.41 -6.68 -18.73
C ILE A 191 11.68 -7.50 -18.92
N LYS A 192 12.41 -7.75 -17.83
CA LYS A 192 13.63 -8.56 -17.85
C LYS A 192 13.34 -9.97 -18.33
N ARG A 193 12.34 -10.64 -17.74
CA ARG A 193 11.90 -11.99 -18.15
C ARG A 193 11.47 -12.03 -19.61
N LYS A 194 10.63 -11.09 -20.04
CA LYS A 194 10.18 -10.99 -21.43
C LYS A 194 11.34 -10.81 -22.43
N THR A 195 12.36 -10.06 -22.03
CA THR A 195 13.58 -9.87 -22.85
C THR A 195 14.39 -11.16 -22.93
N MET A 196 14.53 -11.90 -21.83
CA MET A 196 15.23 -13.20 -21.79
C MET A 196 14.54 -14.26 -22.65
N ILE A 197 13.20 -14.33 -22.60
CA ILE A 197 12.41 -15.22 -23.45
C ILE A 197 12.62 -14.88 -24.94
N ARG A 198 12.54 -13.60 -25.30
CA ARG A 198 12.79 -13.14 -26.68
C ARG A 198 14.21 -13.44 -27.17
N ALA A 199 15.18 -13.46 -26.26
CA ALA A 199 16.57 -13.81 -26.55
C ALA A 199 16.82 -15.34 -26.57
N GLY A 200 15.80 -16.18 -26.30
CA GLY A 200 15.94 -17.63 -26.22
C GLY A 200 16.72 -18.13 -25.00
N VAL A 201 16.95 -17.27 -24.01
CA VAL A 201 17.71 -17.57 -22.79
C VAL A 201 16.85 -18.28 -21.74
N GLU A 202 15.54 -18.02 -21.75
CA GLU A 202 14.55 -18.58 -20.83
C GLU A 202 13.39 -19.16 -21.65
N LYS A 203 12.80 -20.28 -21.20
CA LYS A 203 11.63 -20.88 -21.86
C LYS A 203 10.35 -20.22 -21.37
N ASP A 204 9.35 -20.09 -22.24
CA ASP A 204 7.98 -19.79 -21.80
C ASP A 204 7.48 -20.99 -20.97
N GLU A 205 7.17 -20.75 -19.70
CA GLU A 205 6.44 -21.68 -18.82
C GLU A 205 4.93 -21.44 -18.87
#